data_AF-A0A4R5N890-F1
#
_entry.id   AF-A0A4R5N890-F1
#
_cell.length_a   1.000
_cell.length_b   1.000
_cell.length_c   1.000
_cell.angle_alpha   90.00
_cell.angle_beta   90.00
_cell.angle_gamma   90.00
#
_symmetry.space_group_name_H-M   'P 1'
#
loop_
_entity.id
_entity.type
_entity.pdbx_description
1 polymer ?
#
loop_
_entity_poly.entity_id
_entity_poly.type
_entity_poly.pdbx_seq_one_letter_code
_entity_poly.pdbx_strand_id
1 'polypeptide(L)' 'MSMYIQTLQKLFETLPMIANSDAVSRHVLAKEEIMSAYEHLDKAVTCLIIDRW' A
#
# COMPACT_ATOMS: atom_id res chain seq x y z
N MET A 1 -10.00 16.03 7.83
CA MET A 1 -9.06 14.88 7.75
C MET A 1 -7.66 15.44 7.47
N SER A 2 -6.61 15.00 8.17
CA SER A 2 -5.24 15.48 7.90
C SER A 2 -4.78 15.09 6.49
N MET A 3 -4.05 15.97 5.81
CA MET A 3 -3.48 15.72 4.48
C MET A 3 -2.56 14.47 4.47
N TYR A 4 -1.90 14.20 5.60
CA TYR A 4 -1.12 12.98 5.81
C TYR A 4 -1.98 11.71 5.71
N ILE A 5 -3.12 11.69 6.41
CA ILE A 5 -4.06 10.54 6.42
C ILE A 5 -4.64 10.32 5.02
N GLN A 6 -4.99 11.40 4.31
CA GLN A 6 -5.51 11.31 2.95
C GLN A 6 -4.48 10.75 1.96
N THR A 7 -3.21 11.13 2.11
CA THR A 7 -2.12 10.60 1.28
C THR A 7 -1.92 9.10 1.53
N LEU A 8 -1.95 8.67 2.79
CA LEU A 8 -1.85 7.24 3.13
C LEU A 8 -3.04 6.45 2.56
N GLN A 9 -4.27 6.94 2.73
CA GLN A 9 -5.46 6.30 2.17
C GLN A 9 -5.36 6.09 0.66
N LYS A 10 -4.93 7.13 -0.08
CA LYS A 10 -4.72 7.02 -1.52
C LYS A 10 -3.67 5.97 -1.88
N LEU A 11 -2.58 5.86 -1.13
CA LEU A 11 -1.55 4.85 -1.37
C LEU A 11 -2.07 3.43 -1.13
N PHE A 12 -2.79 3.21 -0.04
CA PHE A 12 -3.40 1.92 0.29
C PHE A 12 -4.48 1.49 -0.72
N GLU A 13 -5.18 2.44 -1.34
CA GLU A 13 -6.13 2.15 -2.43
C GLU A 13 -5.41 1.87 -3.77
N THR A 14 -4.35 2.63 -4.06
CA THR A 14 -3.68 2.58 -5.37
C THR A 14 -2.85 1.32 -5.56
N LEU A 15 -2.11 0.86 -4.54
CA LEU A 15 -1.22 -0.29 -4.67
C LEU A 15 -1.97 -1.59 -5.03
N PRO A 16 -3.07 -1.97 -4.35
CA PRO A 16 -3.87 -3.13 -4.76
C PRO A 16 -4.55 -2.94 -6.10
N MET A 17 -4.95 -1.71 -6.46
CA MET A 17 -5.54 -1.42 -7.77
C MET A 17 -4.54 -1.69 -8.89
N ILE A 18 -3.28 -1.27 -8.73
CA ILE A 18 -2.21 -1.54 -9.71
C ILE A 18 -1.89 -3.04 -9.76
N ALA A 19 -1.76 -3.70 -8.60
CA ALA A 19 -1.46 -5.13 -8.51
C ALA A 19 -2.53 -6.02 -9.20
N ASN A 20 -3.78 -5.56 -9.20
CA ASN A 20 -4.90 -6.26 -9.83
C ASN A 20 -5.25 -5.71 -11.23
N SER A 21 -4.48 -4.77 -11.76
CA SER A 21 -4.71 -4.22 -13.09
C SER A 21 -4.34 -5.21 -14.19
N ASP A 22 -5.00 -5.10 -15.35
CA ASP A 22 -4.69 -5.91 -16.53
C ASP A 22 -3.23 -5.77 -16.98
N ALA A 23 -2.63 -4.60 -16.76
CA ALA A 23 -1.23 -4.32 -17.07
C ALA A 23 -0.24 -5.17 -16.27
N VAL A 24 -0.59 -5.54 -15.03
CA VAL A 24 0.26 -6.34 -14.12
C VAL A 24 -0.24 -7.79 -14.03
N SER A 25 -1.46 -8.09 -14.50
CA SER A 25 -2.10 -9.40 -14.42
C SER A 25 -1.26 -10.57 -14.96
N ARG A 26 -0.43 -10.33 -15.99
CA ARG A 26 0.46 -11.34 -16.61
C ARG A 26 1.86 -11.37 -15.99
N HIS A 27 2.15 -10.47 -15.06
CA HIS A 27 3.46 -10.29 -14.42
C HIS A 27 3.38 -10.65 -12.94
N VAL A 28 3.37 -11.96 -12.65
CA VAL A 28 3.23 -12.51 -11.29
C VAL A 28 4.24 -11.92 -10.31
N LEU A 29 5.52 -11.85 -10.68
CA LEU A 29 6.57 -11.25 -9.84
C LEU A 29 6.28 -9.77 -9.55
N ALA A 30 5.85 -8.99 -10.54
CA ALA A 30 5.52 -7.58 -10.33
C ALA A 30 4.33 -7.41 -9.40
N LYS A 31 3.32 -8.29 -9.49
CA LYS A 31 2.19 -8.32 -8.55
C LYS A 31 2.67 -8.60 -7.12
N GLU A 32 3.52 -9.60 -6.93
CA GLU A 32 4.09 -9.95 -5.63
C GLU A 32 4.89 -8.81 -5.01
N GLU A 33 5.73 -8.13 -5.80
CA GLU A 33 6.51 -6.97 -5.35
C GLU A 33 5.60 -5.79 -4.93
N ILE A 34 4.53 -5.51 -5.68
CA ILE A 34 3.59 -4.44 -5.32
C ILE A 34 2.85 -4.78 -4.02
N MET A 35 2.44 -6.04 -3.83
CA MET A 35 1.79 -6.48 -2.60
C MET A 35 2.76 -6.48 -1.40
N SER A 36 4.02 -6.83 -1.62
CA SER A 36 5.08 -6.72 -0.60
C SER A 36 5.29 -5.26 -0.18
N ALA A 37 5.31 -4.32 -1.13
CA ALA A 37 5.38 -2.89 -0.83
C ALA A 37 4.18 -2.40 -0.02
N TYR A 38 2.97 -2.90 -0.31
CA TYR A 38 1.77 -2.63 0.48
C TYR A 38 1.92 -3.12 1.93
N GLU A 39 2.40 -4.34 2.15
CA GLU A 39 2.61 -4.88 3.50
C GLU A 39 3.66 -4.10 4.30
N HIS A 40 4.75 -3.69 3.66
CA HIS A 40 5.76 -2.84 4.29
C HIS A 40 5.20 -1.48 4.71
N LEU A 41 4.35 -0.88 3.87
CA LEU A 41 3.69 0.38 4.19
C LEU A 41 2.69 0.22 5.36
N ASP A 42 1.90 -0.85 5.36
CA ASP A 42 0.94 -1.16 6.42
C ASP A 42 1.64 -1.34 7.78
N LYS A 43 2.72 -2.11 7.81
CA LYS A 43 3.55 -2.30 9.01
C LYS A 43 4.14 -0.97 9.49
N ALA A 44 4.69 -0.16 8.59
CA ALA A 44 5.28 1.13 8.95
C ALA A 44 4.24 2.10 9.54
N VAL A 45 3.05 2.17 8.95
CA VAL A 45 1.95 3.01 9.45
C VAL A 45 1.43 2.50 10.79
N THR A 46 1.31 1.18 10.95
CA THR A 46 0.93 0.56 12.23
C THR A 46 1.91 0.94 13.34
N CYS A 47 3.23 0.87 13.09
CA CYS A 47 4.24 1.32 14.06
C CYS A 47 4.10 2.81 14.41
N LEU A 48 3.85 3.67 13.42
CA LEU A 48 3.65 5.11 13.64
C LEU A 48 2.39 5.43 14.44
N ILE A 49 1.36 4.58 14.37
CA ILE A 49 0.14 4.71 15.17
C ILE A 49 0.40 4.19 16.58
N ILE A 50 1.07 3.04 16.75
CA ILE A 50 1.36 2.45 18.06
C ILE A 50 2.29 3.34 18.89
N ASP A 51 3.30 3.98 18.29
CA ASP A 51 4.20 4.91 19.01
C ASP A 51 3.53 6.22 19.47
N ARG A 52 2.26 6.46 19.10
CA ARG A 52 1.48 7.64 19.55
C ARG A 52 0.48 7.34 20.68
N TRP A 53 0.46 6.12 21.21
CA TRP A 53 -0.36 5.72 22.37
C TRP A 53 0.50 5.37 23.57
#